data_AF-A0A7Z1A3M0-F1
#
_entry.id   AF-A0A7Z1A3M0-F1
#
_cell.length_a   1.000
_cell.length_b   1.000
_cell.length_c   1.000
_cell.angle_alpha   90.00
_cell.angle_beta   90.00
_cell.angle_gamma   90.00
#
_symmetry.space_group_name_H-M   'P 1'
#
loop_
_entity.id
_entity.type
_entity.pdbx_description
1 polymer ?
#
loop_
_entity_poly.entity_id
_entity_poly.type
_entity_poly.pdbx_seq_one_letter_code
_entity_poly.pdbx_strand_id
1 'polypeptide(L)'
;MDEIFDHHSQRLASFVLAQGSLTALLEAQSGKPLKVEILHQGYQPLTFAQKSQLGLPPNRPQMAWVRSVKLYGDGSDAWVLAKSIFPLASLTGSLARLKALGTTPIGYVLFKKRRQLPIKRHFYRCDNQIGRQTVYDIDGRKILIDELFLAAFEAYLDQ
;
A
#
# COMPACT_ATOMS: atom_id res chain seq x y z
N MET A 1 -1.67 9.82 18.20
CA MET A 1 -1.20 8.56 17.56
C MET A 1 -1.79 7.39 18.34
N ASP A 2 -1.80 7.49 19.67
CA ASP A 2 -2.35 6.48 20.59
C ASP A 2 -3.80 6.07 20.30
N GLU A 3 -4.74 7.01 20.09
CA GLU A 3 -6.16 6.68 19.84
C GLU A 3 -6.44 5.82 18.59
N ILE A 4 -5.56 5.84 17.58
CA ILE A 4 -5.72 5.02 16.36
C ILE A 4 -5.37 3.56 16.63
N PHE A 5 -4.41 3.33 17.53
CA PHE A 5 -3.93 1.99 17.89
C PHE A 5 -4.59 1.43 19.15
N ASP A 6 -5.36 2.24 19.87
CA ASP A 6 -6.15 1.77 21.00
C ASP A 6 -6.97 0.54 20.60
N HIS A 7 -6.77 -0.55 21.35
CA HIS A 7 -7.37 -1.89 21.21
C HIS A 7 -6.72 -2.83 20.18
N HIS A 8 -5.61 -2.45 19.54
CA HIS A 8 -4.88 -3.32 18.62
C HIS A 8 -3.58 -3.85 19.24
N SER A 9 -3.15 -5.04 18.80
CA SER A 9 -1.93 -5.64 19.36
C SER A 9 -0.67 -4.84 19.00
N GLN A 10 0.29 -4.78 19.94
CA GLN A 10 1.58 -4.11 19.73
C GLN A 10 2.33 -4.68 18.51
N ARG A 11 2.07 -5.95 18.18
CA ARG A 11 2.58 -6.62 16.97
C ARG A 11 2.01 -5.97 15.72
N LEU A 12 0.70 -5.75 15.62
CA LEU A 12 0.09 -5.11 14.44
C LEU A 12 0.64 -3.69 14.22
N ALA A 13 0.82 -2.92 15.28
CA ALA A 13 1.37 -1.57 15.20
C ALA A 13 2.74 -1.53 14.50
N SER A 14 3.59 -2.54 14.68
CA SER A 14 4.89 -2.63 14.00
C SER A 14 4.78 -2.69 12.48
N PHE A 15 3.74 -3.35 11.93
CA PHE A 15 3.48 -3.42 10.49
C PHE A 15 2.85 -2.14 9.96
N VAL A 16 1.88 -1.58 10.69
CA VAL A 16 1.21 -0.32 10.31
C VAL A 16 2.21 0.83 10.28
N LEU A 17 3.09 0.93 11.28
CA LEU A 17 4.06 2.02 11.41
C LEU A 17 5.34 1.79 10.61
N ALA A 18 5.59 0.57 10.12
CA ALA A 18 6.80 0.20 9.39
C ALA A 18 7.13 1.18 8.25
N GLN A 19 8.31 1.81 8.27
CA GLN A 19 8.74 2.76 7.23
C GLN A 19 9.35 2.10 5.98
N GLY A 20 9.72 0.83 6.08
CA GLY A 20 10.26 0.03 4.98
C GLY A 20 9.20 -0.68 4.15
N SER A 21 9.63 -1.70 3.39
CA SER A 21 8.75 -2.51 2.55
C SER A 21 7.80 -3.34 3.40
N LEU A 22 6.49 -3.08 3.33
CA LEU A 22 5.48 -3.94 3.95
C LEU A 22 5.55 -5.37 3.42
N THR A 23 5.80 -5.55 2.11
CA THR A 23 6.00 -6.87 1.50
C THR A 23 7.03 -7.70 2.26
N ALA A 24 8.25 -7.19 2.43
CA ALA A 24 9.32 -7.90 3.13
C ALA A 24 8.96 -8.25 4.59
N LEU A 25 8.22 -7.39 5.29
CA LEU A 25 7.79 -7.65 6.66
C LEU A 25 6.74 -8.77 6.72
N LEU A 26 5.74 -8.75 5.83
CA LEU A 26 4.73 -9.80 5.77
C LEU A 26 5.33 -11.15 5.35
N GLU A 27 6.33 -11.15 4.47
CA GLU A 27 7.05 -12.37 4.06
C GLU A 27 7.92 -12.93 5.19
N ALA A 28 8.63 -12.05 5.92
CA ALA A 28 9.36 -12.46 7.11
C ALA A 28 8.41 -13.06 8.17
N GLN A 29 7.22 -12.48 8.33
CA GLN A 29 6.21 -12.97 9.28
C GLN A 29 5.57 -14.29 8.85
N SER A 30 5.34 -14.51 7.55
CA SER A 30 4.76 -15.76 7.03
C SER A 30 5.78 -16.86 6.74
N GLY A 31 7.08 -16.53 6.70
CA GLY A 31 8.15 -17.45 6.32
C GLY A 31 8.16 -17.83 4.83
N LYS A 32 7.35 -17.18 3.98
CA LYS A 32 7.25 -17.48 2.55
C LYS A 32 6.84 -16.25 1.72
N PRO A 33 7.01 -16.27 0.38
CA PRO A 33 6.57 -15.17 -0.48
C PRO A 33 5.06 -14.94 -0.41
N LEU A 34 4.63 -13.68 -0.53
CA LEU A 34 3.20 -13.36 -0.52
C LEU A 34 2.50 -13.88 -1.78
N LYS A 35 1.33 -14.48 -1.60
CA LYS A 35 0.38 -14.67 -2.69
C LYS A 35 -0.40 -13.36 -2.87
N VAL A 36 -0.54 -12.93 -4.13
CA VAL A 36 -1.27 -11.72 -4.50
C VAL A 36 -2.46 -12.08 -5.37
N GLU A 37 -3.66 -11.71 -4.92
CA GLU A 37 -4.89 -11.82 -5.71
C GLU A 37 -5.27 -10.44 -6.25
N ILE A 38 -5.43 -10.32 -7.57
CA ILE A 38 -5.84 -9.07 -8.20
C ILE A 38 -7.35 -8.97 -8.15
N LEU A 39 -7.87 -7.94 -7.46
CA LEU A 39 -9.29 -7.62 -7.46
C LEU A 39 -9.66 -6.71 -8.62
N HIS A 40 -8.80 -5.72 -8.90
CA HIS A 40 -9.02 -4.75 -9.97
C HIS A 40 -7.70 -4.18 -10.46
N GLN A 41 -7.61 -3.92 -11.77
CA GLN A 41 -6.55 -3.13 -12.38
C GLN A 41 -7.09 -2.35 -13.58
N GLY A 42 -6.77 -1.06 -13.67
CA GLY A 42 -7.28 -0.24 -14.76
C GLY A 42 -7.01 1.24 -14.63
N TYR A 43 -7.38 1.97 -15.68
CA TYR A 43 -7.37 3.43 -15.66
C TYR A 43 -8.56 3.96 -14.87
N GLN A 44 -8.31 4.88 -13.93
CA GLN A 44 -9.35 5.54 -13.15
C GLN A 44 -9.05 7.04 -13.02
N PRO A 45 -10.08 7.91 -13.01
CA PRO A 45 -9.89 9.30 -12.63
C PRO A 45 -9.50 9.42 -11.16
N LEU A 46 -8.61 10.35 -10.84
CA LEU A 46 -8.24 10.65 -9.46
C LEU A 46 -9.32 11.50 -8.78
N THR A 47 -9.64 11.13 -7.55
CA THR A 47 -10.53 11.93 -6.69
C THR A 47 -9.84 13.23 -6.25
N PHE A 48 -10.62 14.19 -5.75
CA PHE A 48 -10.07 15.42 -5.18
C PHE A 48 -9.10 15.14 -4.02
N ALA A 49 -9.47 14.24 -3.11
CA ALA A 49 -8.62 13.84 -1.99
C ALA A 49 -7.28 13.25 -2.45
N GLN A 50 -7.31 12.34 -3.44
CA GLN A 50 -6.10 11.74 -4.00
C GLN A 50 -5.20 12.80 -4.67
N LYS A 51 -5.79 13.71 -5.46
CA LYS A 51 -5.05 14.83 -6.06
C LYS A 51 -4.37 15.69 -5.00
N SER A 52 -5.08 16.05 -3.94
CA SER A 52 -4.54 16.82 -2.82
C SER A 52 -3.37 16.10 -2.13
N GLN A 53 -3.52 14.81 -1.82
CA GLN A 53 -2.46 14.00 -1.21
C GLN A 53 -1.20 13.91 -2.09
N LEU A 54 -1.39 13.77 -3.39
CA LEU A 54 -0.32 13.68 -4.39
C LEU A 54 0.27 15.05 -4.75
N GLY A 55 -0.29 16.16 -4.26
CA GLY A 55 0.11 17.52 -4.62
C GLY A 55 -0.15 17.86 -6.08
N LEU A 56 -1.20 17.29 -6.67
CA LEU A 56 -1.62 17.53 -8.05
C LEU A 56 -2.65 18.67 -8.13
N PRO A 57 -2.73 19.39 -9.26
CA PRO A 57 -3.70 20.48 -9.42
C PRO A 57 -5.16 20.00 -9.23
N PRO A 58 -5.92 20.56 -8.27
CA PRO A 58 -7.27 20.08 -7.95
C PRO A 58 -8.28 20.34 -9.07
N ASN A 59 -8.09 21.41 -9.85
CA ASN A 59 -9.05 21.85 -10.87
C ASN A 59 -8.81 21.22 -12.25
N ARG A 60 -7.85 20.31 -12.37
CA ARG A 60 -7.58 19.59 -13.63
C ARG A 60 -7.97 18.12 -13.51
N PRO A 61 -8.62 17.53 -14.53
CA PRO A 61 -8.77 16.08 -14.62
C PRO A 61 -7.38 15.41 -14.61
N GLN A 62 -7.24 14.38 -13.80
CA GLN A 62 -6.02 13.58 -13.72
C GLN A 62 -6.42 12.12 -13.74
N MET A 63 -5.75 11.33 -14.58
CA MET A 63 -5.94 9.88 -14.64
C MET A 63 -4.81 9.19 -13.89
N ALA A 64 -5.11 8.01 -13.38
CA ALA A 64 -4.14 7.11 -12.79
C ALA A 64 -4.37 5.68 -13.28
N TRP A 65 -3.29 4.91 -13.30
CA TRP A 65 -3.41 3.46 -13.24
C TRP A 65 -3.64 3.06 -11.79
N VAL A 66 -4.69 2.29 -11.53
CA VAL A 66 -5.05 1.84 -10.19
C VAL A 66 -5.00 0.32 -10.18
N ARG A 67 -4.44 -0.23 -9.11
CA ARG A 67 -4.36 -1.67 -8.85
C ARG A 67 -4.83 -1.94 -7.43
N SER A 68 -5.89 -2.74 -7.27
CA SER A 68 -6.39 -3.22 -5.99
C SER A 68 -6.12 -4.72 -5.86
N VAL A 69 -5.55 -5.14 -4.73
CA VAL A 69 -5.16 -6.53 -4.48
C VAL A 69 -5.44 -6.96 -3.06
N LYS A 70 -5.62 -8.26 -2.85
CA LYS A 70 -5.45 -8.90 -1.54
C LYS A 70 -4.06 -9.52 -1.45
N LEU A 71 -3.42 -9.37 -0.30
CA LEU A 71 -2.15 -9.99 0.04
C LEU A 71 -2.38 -11.11 1.05
N TYR A 72 -1.82 -12.28 0.77
CA TYR A 72 -1.90 -13.46 1.61
C TYR A 72 -0.49 -13.85 2.03
N GLY A 73 -0.27 -14.02 3.34
CA GLY A 73 0.98 -14.54 3.87
C GLY A 73 0.94 -16.06 3.95
N ASP A 74 0.49 -16.58 5.09
CA ASP A 74 0.26 -18.00 5.29
C ASP A 74 -1.24 -18.34 5.32
N GLY A 75 -1.63 -19.43 4.65
CA GLY A 75 -3.01 -19.90 4.59
C GLY A 75 -3.92 -19.26 3.54
N SER A 76 -5.22 -19.31 3.82
CA SER A 76 -6.32 -18.94 2.92
C SER A 76 -6.83 -17.52 3.11
N ASP A 77 -6.50 -16.87 4.22
CA ASP A 77 -7.08 -15.57 4.58
C ASP A 77 -6.19 -14.41 4.15
N ALA A 78 -6.83 -13.37 3.61
CA ALA A 78 -6.12 -12.16 3.22
C ALA A 78 -5.69 -11.39 4.46
N TRP A 79 -4.43 -10.96 4.49
CA TRP A 79 -3.89 -10.16 5.57
C TRP A 79 -4.06 -8.66 5.32
N VAL A 80 -3.93 -8.24 4.05
CA VAL A 80 -3.98 -6.83 3.69
C VAL A 80 -4.77 -6.66 2.39
N LEU A 81 -5.69 -5.70 2.39
CA LEU A 81 -6.26 -5.15 1.17
C LEU A 81 -5.44 -3.91 0.77
N ALA A 82 -4.78 -3.96 -0.39
CA ALA A 82 -3.91 -2.89 -0.84
C ALA A 82 -4.40 -2.28 -2.16
N LYS A 83 -4.44 -0.95 -2.23
CA LYS A 83 -4.73 -0.18 -3.44
C LYS A 83 -3.56 0.72 -3.78
N SER A 84 -2.92 0.46 -4.91
CA SER A 84 -1.86 1.30 -5.47
C SER A 84 -2.42 2.21 -6.54
N ILE A 85 -2.10 3.50 -6.45
CA ILE A 85 -2.60 4.56 -7.33
C ILE A 85 -1.38 5.25 -7.95
N PHE A 86 -1.25 5.14 -9.26
CA PHE A 86 -0.14 5.69 -10.03
C PHE A 86 -0.66 6.74 -11.01
N PRO A 87 -0.51 8.05 -10.70
CA PRO A 87 -0.76 9.09 -11.68
C PRO A 87 -0.04 8.79 -13.00
N LEU A 88 -0.67 9.01 -14.16
CA LEU A 88 -0.04 8.60 -15.43
C LEU A 88 1.32 9.28 -15.66
N ALA A 89 1.48 10.51 -15.19
CA ALA A 89 2.75 11.24 -15.26
C ALA A 89 3.88 10.59 -14.41
N SER A 90 3.55 9.79 -13.39
CA SER A 90 4.55 9.09 -12.58
C SER A 90 5.01 7.76 -13.20
N LEU A 91 4.25 7.19 -14.13
CA LEU A 91 4.54 5.91 -14.80
C LEU A 91 5.55 6.05 -15.96
N THR A 92 6.68 6.68 -15.69
CA THR A 92 7.74 6.92 -16.68
C THR A 92 9.07 6.31 -16.23
N GLY A 93 9.97 6.05 -17.18
CA GLY A 93 11.28 5.47 -16.90
C GLY A 93 11.20 4.17 -16.09
N SER A 94 11.95 4.09 -14.99
CA SER A 94 11.99 2.93 -14.07
C SER A 94 10.65 2.54 -13.45
N LEU A 95 9.66 3.44 -13.42
CA LEU A 95 8.35 3.22 -12.82
C LEU A 95 7.30 2.74 -13.81
N ALA A 96 7.57 2.78 -15.13
CA ALA A 96 6.63 2.30 -16.14
C ALA A 96 6.23 0.82 -15.91
N ARG A 97 7.16 0.01 -15.38
CA ARG A 97 6.91 -1.41 -15.04
C ARG A 97 5.87 -1.61 -13.93
N LEU A 98 5.53 -0.58 -13.14
CA LEU A 98 4.49 -0.67 -12.11
C LEU A 98 3.10 -0.95 -12.70
N LYS A 99 2.89 -0.65 -14.00
CA LYS A 99 1.66 -1.01 -14.70
C LYS A 99 1.55 -2.52 -14.95
N ALA A 100 2.67 -3.22 -15.09
CA ALA A 100 2.76 -4.62 -15.48
C ALA A 100 3.06 -5.56 -14.30
N LEU A 101 2.67 -5.18 -13.06
CA LEU A 101 2.99 -5.96 -11.86
C LEU A 101 2.31 -7.34 -11.85
N GLY A 102 1.11 -7.48 -12.43
CA GLY A 102 0.35 -8.73 -12.35
C GLY A 102 0.17 -9.19 -10.91
N THR A 103 0.61 -10.41 -10.61
CA THR A 103 0.60 -11.01 -9.26
C THR A 103 1.88 -10.72 -8.46
N THR A 104 2.77 -9.87 -8.97
CA THR A 104 4.00 -9.48 -8.25
C THR A 104 3.69 -8.51 -7.12
N PRO A 105 4.18 -8.73 -5.89
CA PRO A 105 4.12 -7.74 -4.83
C PRO A 105 4.79 -6.43 -5.24
N ILE A 106 4.13 -5.30 -4.99
CA ILE A 106 4.65 -3.99 -5.39
C ILE A 106 5.97 -3.64 -4.70
N GLY A 107 6.18 -4.13 -3.46
CA GLY A 107 7.38 -3.87 -2.67
C GLY A 107 8.67 -4.29 -3.38
N TYR A 108 8.65 -5.38 -4.14
CA TYR A 108 9.79 -5.86 -4.94
C TYR A 108 10.24 -4.87 -6.00
N VAL A 109 9.32 -4.02 -6.48
CA VAL A 109 9.63 -3.02 -7.48
C VAL A 109 10.05 -1.71 -6.84
N LEU A 110 9.31 -1.25 -5.83
CA LEU A 110 9.52 0.04 -5.18
C LEU A 110 10.81 0.09 -4.35
N PHE A 111 11.10 -0.98 -3.62
CA PHE A 111 12.23 -1.00 -2.68
C PHE A 111 13.49 -1.66 -3.24
N LYS A 112 13.50 -2.06 -4.53
CA LYS A 112 14.64 -2.77 -5.16
C LYS A 112 15.97 -2.02 -5.03
N LYS A 113 15.96 -0.69 -5.20
CA LYS A 113 17.18 0.15 -5.21
C LYS A 113 17.30 1.04 -3.98
N ARG A 114 16.22 1.24 -3.22
CA ARG A 114 16.18 2.15 -2.06
C ARG A 114 15.38 1.49 -0.94
N ARG A 115 16.03 1.28 0.20
CA ARG A 115 15.38 0.70 1.38
C ARG A 115 14.44 1.69 2.08
N GLN A 116 14.66 2.98 1.89
CA GLN A 116 13.81 4.07 2.39
C GLN A 116 13.51 5.05 1.26
N LEU A 117 12.25 5.45 1.18
CA LEU A 117 11.75 6.45 0.24
C LEU A 117 11.16 7.61 1.05
N PRO A 118 11.20 8.86 0.58
CA PRO A 118 10.45 9.94 1.21
C PRO A 118 8.96 9.56 1.26
N ILE A 119 8.41 9.59 2.46
CA ILE A 119 7.04 9.16 2.74
C ILE A 119 6.24 10.26 3.43
N LYS A 120 5.00 10.46 2.98
CA LYS A 120 3.97 11.16 3.76
C LYS A 120 2.88 10.15 4.10
N ARG A 121 2.53 10.05 5.38
CA ARG A 121 1.57 9.06 5.88
C ARG A 121 0.34 9.69 6.49
N HIS A 122 -0.78 9.01 6.29
CA HIS A 122 -2.03 9.22 6.98
C HIS A 122 -2.55 7.87 7.44
N PHE A 123 -2.97 7.78 8.70
CA PHE A 123 -3.55 6.58 9.29
C PHE A 123 -5.04 6.82 9.51
N TYR A 124 -5.84 5.77 9.35
CA TYR A 124 -7.28 5.84 9.50
C TYR A 124 -7.83 4.52 10.05
N ARG A 125 -9.09 4.54 10.50
CA ARG A 125 -9.86 3.34 10.86
C ARG A 125 -11.04 3.18 9.91
N CYS A 126 -11.33 1.94 9.55
CA CYS A 126 -12.51 1.56 8.76
C CYS A 126 -13.02 0.22 9.27
N ASP A 127 -14.28 0.14 9.70
CA ASP A 127 -14.89 -1.09 10.22
C ASP A 127 -14.02 -1.82 11.26
N ASN A 128 -13.54 -1.07 12.26
CA ASN A 128 -12.63 -1.51 13.30
C ASN A 128 -11.25 -2.05 12.83
N GLN A 129 -10.90 -1.89 11.56
CA GLN A 129 -9.60 -2.23 11.01
C GLN A 129 -8.76 -0.96 10.85
N ILE A 130 -7.45 -1.07 11.04
CA ILE A 130 -6.51 0.03 10.79
C ILE A 130 -6.09 0.03 9.33
N GLY A 131 -6.12 1.21 8.73
CA GLY A 131 -5.56 1.46 7.42
C GLY A 131 -4.50 2.55 7.44
N ARG A 132 -3.66 2.55 6.40
CA ARG A 132 -2.72 3.63 6.15
C ARG A 132 -2.67 3.99 4.69
N GLN A 133 -2.55 5.28 4.43
CA GLN A 133 -2.25 5.86 3.14
C GLN A 133 -0.83 6.40 3.17
N THR A 134 0.02 5.94 2.26
CA THR A 134 1.39 6.40 2.11
C THR A 134 1.61 6.98 0.71
N VAL A 135 2.02 8.24 0.65
CA VAL A 135 2.55 8.84 -0.56
C VAL A 135 4.05 8.57 -0.60
N TYR A 136 4.53 7.91 -1.64
CA TYR A 136 5.95 7.70 -1.91
C TYR A 136 6.42 8.66 -2.99
N ASP A 137 7.56 9.32 -2.76
CA ASP A 137 8.24 10.13 -3.76
C ASP A 137 9.46 9.39 -4.31
N ILE A 138 9.47 9.15 -5.63
CA ILE A 138 10.54 8.40 -6.29
C ILE A 138 11.13 9.29 -7.40
N ASP A 139 12.13 10.07 -7.02
CA ASP A 139 12.80 11.04 -7.89
C ASP A 139 11.81 12.07 -8.48
N GLY A 140 10.97 12.66 -7.62
CA GLY A 140 9.94 13.64 -7.99
C GLY A 140 8.64 13.03 -8.49
N ARG A 141 8.56 11.70 -8.62
CA ARG A 141 7.38 10.98 -9.08
C ARG A 141 6.62 10.44 -7.89
N LYS A 142 5.47 11.05 -7.60
CA LYS A 142 4.62 10.68 -6.48
C LYS A 142 3.64 9.57 -6.86
N ILE A 143 3.51 8.60 -5.97
CA ILE A 143 2.50 7.53 -6.03
C ILE A 143 1.81 7.43 -4.67
N LEU A 144 0.57 6.94 -4.65
CA LEU A 144 -0.20 6.75 -3.43
C LEU A 144 -0.50 5.26 -3.26
N ILE A 145 -0.24 4.74 -2.07
CA ILE A 145 -0.59 3.39 -1.68
C ILE A 145 -1.50 3.46 -0.46
N ASP A 146 -2.64 2.80 -0.55
CA ASP A 146 -3.59 2.60 0.54
C ASP A 146 -3.54 1.13 0.96
N GLU A 147 -3.37 0.88 2.25
CA GLU A 147 -3.21 -0.47 2.83
C GLU A 147 -4.15 -0.56 4.03
N LEU A 148 -5.15 -1.44 3.95
CA LEU A 148 -6.04 -1.79 5.06
C LEU A 148 -5.62 -3.15 5.61
N PHE A 149 -5.28 -3.19 6.90
CA PHE A 149 -4.87 -4.40 7.61
C PHE A 149 -6.12 -5.14 8.09
N LEU A 150 -6.30 -6.36 7.61
CA LEU A 150 -7.54 -7.10 7.81
C LEU A 150 -7.56 -7.82 9.15
N ALA A 151 -8.76 -8.05 9.69
CA ALA A 151 -8.93 -8.73 10.98
C ALA A 151 -8.24 -10.10 11.06
N ALA A 152 -8.17 -10.83 9.94
CA ALA A 152 -7.46 -12.10 9.86
C ALA A 152 -5.95 -11.97 10.12
N PHE A 153 -5.33 -10.85 9.75
CA PHE A 153 -3.92 -10.63 10.04
C PHE A 153 -3.69 -10.35 11.53
N GLU A 154 -4.56 -9.55 12.14
CA GLU A 154 -4.50 -9.29 13.58
C GLU A 154 -4.69 -10.60 14.37
N ALA A 155 -5.71 -11.38 14.03
CA ALA A 155 -5.94 -12.70 14.63
C ALA A 155 -4.77 -13.68 14.41
N TYR A 156 -4.04 -13.56 13.31
CA TYR A 156 -2.82 -14.34 13.07
C TYR A 156 -1.66 -13.88 13.96
N LEU A 157 -1.53 -12.58 14.23
CA LEU A 157 -0.48 -12.04 15.10
C LEU A 157 -0.74 -12.30 16.59
N ASP A 158 -1.96 -12.62 17.00
CA ASP A 158 -2.28 -12.89 18.41
C ASP A 158 -2.18 -14.38 18.78
N GLN A 159 -1.79 -15.22 17.82
CA GLN A 159 -1.39 -16.62 18.02
C GLN A 159 0.07 -16.71 18.51
#